data_AF-A0A432XRV4-F1
#
_entry.id   AF-A0A432XRV4-F1
#
_cell.length_a   1.000
_cell.length_b   1.000
_cell.length_c   1.000
_cell.angle_alpha   90.00
_cell.angle_beta   90.00
_cell.angle_gamma   90.00
#
_symmetry.space_group_name_H-M   'P 1'
#
loop_
_entity.id
_entity.type
_entity.pdbx_description
1 polymer ?
#
loop_
_entity_poly.entity_id
_entity_poly.type
_entity_poly.pdbx_seq_one_letter_code
_entity_poly.pdbx_strand_id
1 'polypeptide(L)'
;MNLGHISYDLRNKEKNYENLTKELTSIGANLHILDSTWLVATPKSAAAIKKQLLRVIDPDDGLIITSASREIEHQALDYDISSWEHQIKSKY
;
A
#
# COMPACT_ATOMS: atom_id res chain seq x y z
N MET A 1 7.64 12.77 -6.28
CA MET A 1 7.39 11.53 -5.54
C MET A 1 5.88 11.33 -5.50
N ASN A 2 5.38 10.11 -5.63
CA ASN A 2 3.94 9.88 -5.75
C ASN A 2 3.40 9.27 -4.46
N LEU A 3 2.29 9.82 -4.00
CA LEU A 3 1.44 9.18 -3.01
C LEU A 3 0.58 8.15 -3.73
N GLY A 4 0.49 6.96 -3.16
CA GLY A 4 -0.26 5.87 -3.74
C GLY A 4 -1.06 5.12 -2.71
N HIS A 5 -2.11 4.49 -3.19
CA HIS A 5 -2.95 3.58 -2.44
C HIS A 5 -2.87 2.21 -3.10
N ILE A 6 -2.64 1.19 -2.28
CA ILE A 6 -2.61 -0.21 -2.70
C ILE A 6 -3.68 -0.94 -1.91
N SER A 7 -4.59 -1.61 -2.60
CA SER A 7 -5.57 -2.48 -1.97
C SER A 7 -5.62 -3.83 -2.67
N TYR A 8 -5.85 -4.88 -1.90
CA TYR A 8 -5.84 -6.26 -2.39
C TYR A 8 -7.01 -7.08 -1.86
N ASP A 9 -7.32 -8.17 -2.55
CA ASP A 9 -8.32 -9.16 -2.16
C ASP A 9 -7.72 -10.55 -2.38
N LEU A 10 -7.26 -11.17 -1.29
CA LEU A 10 -6.63 -12.50 -1.32
C LEU A 10 -7.71 -13.58 -1.23
N ARG A 11 -7.81 -14.43 -2.26
CA ARG A 11 -8.92 -15.37 -2.45
C ARG A 11 -8.56 -16.81 -2.12
N ASN A 12 -7.28 -17.15 -2.10
CA ASN A 12 -6.82 -18.47 -1.69
C ASN A 12 -6.96 -18.70 -0.18
N LYS A 13 -7.22 -19.95 0.21
CA LYS A 13 -7.35 -20.36 1.63
C LYS A 13 -6.02 -20.25 2.38
N GLU A 14 -4.90 -20.46 1.67
CA GLU A 14 -3.54 -20.26 2.18
C GLU A 14 -3.07 -18.86 1.81
N LYS A 15 -3.55 -17.86 2.57
CA LYS A 15 -3.23 -16.46 2.31
C LYS A 15 -1.77 -16.17 2.60
N ASN A 16 -1.00 -15.76 1.60
CA ASN A 16 0.43 -15.47 1.72
C ASN A 16 0.72 -14.06 2.27
N TYR A 17 0.15 -13.73 3.42
CA TYR A 17 0.25 -12.40 4.01
C TYR A 17 1.68 -11.98 4.36
N GLU A 18 2.53 -12.91 4.77
CA GLU A 18 3.90 -12.60 5.19
C GLU A 18 4.74 -12.09 4.02
N ASN A 19 4.74 -12.81 2.89
CA ASN A 19 5.49 -12.39 1.72
C ASN A 19 4.93 -11.11 1.10
N LEU A 20 3.61 -10.97 1.08
CA LEU A 20 2.96 -9.74 0.62
C LEU A 20 3.32 -8.53 1.49
N THR A 21 3.25 -8.67 2.82
CA THR A 21 3.62 -7.62 3.77
C THR A 21 5.08 -7.22 3.62
N LYS A 22 5.97 -8.20 3.44
CA LYS A 22 7.40 -7.96 3.20
C LYS A 22 7.66 -7.18 1.90
N GLU A 23 6.96 -7.53 0.83
CA GLU A 23 7.07 -6.81 -0.44
C GLU A 23 6.51 -5.39 -0.31
N LEU A 24 5.34 -5.22 0.31
CA LEU A 24 4.70 -3.91 0.52
C LEU A 24 5.58 -2.96 1.35
N THR A 25 6.15 -3.45 2.44
CA THR A 25 7.04 -2.65 3.31
C THR A 25 8.34 -2.22 2.61
N SER A 26 8.74 -2.92 1.55
CA SER A 26 9.94 -2.59 0.75
C SER A 26 9.71 -1.54 -0.35
N ILE A 27 8.45 -1.17 -0.65
CA ILE A 27 8.12 -0.24 -1.75
C ILE A 27 8.60 1.18 -1.49
N GLY A 28 8.58 1.61 -0.22
CA GLY A 28 8.88 2.97 0.22
C GLY A 28 8.34 3.21 1.62
N ALA A 29 8.19 4.48 2.01
CA ALA A 29 7.45 4.82 3.23
C ALA A 29 6.00 4.36 3.06
N ASN A 30 5.46 3.68 4.05
CA ASN A 30 4.17 3.01 3.94
C ASN A 30 3.41 3.05 5.27
N LEU A 31 2.09 2.88 5.18
CA LEU A 31 1.19 2.76 6.31
C LEU A 31 0.15 1.68 5.98
N HIS A 32 0.12 0.62 6.80
CA HIS A 32 -0.91 -0.41 6.74
C HIS A 32 -2.14 0.13 7.45
N ILE A 33 -3.11 0.64 6.69
CA ILE A 33 -4.21 1.45 7.23
C ILE A 33 -5.49 0.61 7.46
N LEU A 34 -5.67 -0.46 6.70
CA LEU A 34 -6.72 -1.47 6.88
C LEU A 34 -6.15 -2.85 6.53
N ASP A 35 -6.79 -3.94 6.94
CA ASP A 35 -6.35 -5.33 6.69
C ASP A 35 -5.89 -5.59 5.25
N SER A 36 -6.56 -4.97 4.28
CA SER A 36 -6.29 -5.12 2.85
C SER A 36 -5.82 -3.85 2.15
N THR A 37 -5.46 -2.80 2.89
CA THR A 37 -5.19 -1.49 2.31
C THR A 37 -3.94 -0.83 2.88
N TRP A 38 -3.11 -0.30 2.00
CA TRP A 38 -1.86 0.36 2.31
C TRP A 38 -1.79 1.72 1.62
N LEU A 39 -1.31 2.72 2.36
CA LEU A 39 -0.84 3.96 1.78
C LEU A 39 0.67 3.87 1.59
N VAL A 40 1.18 4.38 0.47
CA VAL A 40 2.60 4.35 0.13
C VAL A 40 3.07 5.69 -0.43
N ALA A 41 4.27 6.10 -0.05
CA ALA A 41 4.99 7.21 -0.66
C ALA A 41 6.26 6.65 -1.31
N THR A 42 6.34 6.73 -2.64
CA THR A 42 7.41 6.10 -3.42
C THR A 42 7.65 6.82 -4.75
N PRO A 43 8.87 6.80 -5.31
CA PRO A 43 9.11 7.23 -6.69
C PRO A 43 8.67 6.19 -7.73
N LYS A 44 8.31 4.96 -7.31
CA LYS A 44 7.87 3.90 -8.22
C LYS A 44 6.52 4.25 -8.86
N SER A 45 6.35 3.91 -10.13
CA SER A 45 5.05 4.00 -10.80
C SER A 45 4.13 2.86 -10.35
N ALA A 46 2.81 3.03 -10.50
CA ALA A 46 1.84 1.97 -10.21
C ALA A 46 2.15 0.68 -10.97
N ALA A 47 2.61 0.77 -12.23
CA ALA A 47 3.02 -0.38 -13.03
C ALA A 47 4.27 -1.10 -12.46
N ALA A 48 5.25 -0.34 -11.96
CA ALA A 48 6.43 -0.91 -11.32
C ALA A 48 6.07 -1.62 -10.00
N ILE A 49 5.18 -1.02 -9.20
CA ILE A 49 4.65 -1.63 -7.98
C ILE A 49 3.87 -2.91 -8.31
N LYS A 50 2.98 -2.88 -9.31
CA LYS A 50 2.23 -4.05 -9.76
C LYS A 50 3.18 -5.19 -10.13
N LYS A 51 4.18 -4.91 -10.97
CA LYS A 51 5.18 -5.91 -11.37
C LYS A 51 5.92 -6.50 -10.17
N GLN A 52 6.15 -5.71 -9.12
CA GLN A 52 6.76 -6.17 -7.88
C GLN A 52 5.84 -7.13 -7.11
N LEU A 53 4.60 -6.73 -6.87
CA LEU A 53 3.63 -7.49 -6.07
C LEU A 53 3.14 -8.77 -6.76
N LEU A 54 3.08 -8.80 -8.08
CA LEU A 54 2.74 -10.01 -8.86
C LEU A 54 3.72 -11.18 -8.67
N ARG A 55 4.84 -11.00 -7.96
CA ARG A 55 5.72 -12.10 -7.58
C ARG A 55 5.22 -12.91 -6.39
N VAL A 56 4.29 -12.35 -5.61
CA VAL A 56 3.82 -12.92 -4.34
C VAL A 56 2.29 -12.95 -4.21
N ILE A 57 1.59 -12.47 -5.25
CA ILE A 57 0.13 -12.47 -5.35
C ILE A 57 -0.28 -13.52 -6.39
N ASP A 58 -1.34 -14.25 -6.11
CA ASP A 58 -1.82 -15.31 -6.99
C ASP A 58 -2.60 -14.74 -8.19
N PRO A 59 -2.67 -15.46 -9.33
CA PRO A 59 -3.34 -14.97 -10.53
C PRO A 59 -4.84 -14.69 -10.36
N ASP A 60 -5.48 -15.32 -9.37
CA ASP A 60 -6.90 -15.18 -9.09
C ASP A 60 -7.20 -14.08 -8.04
N ASP A 61 -6.20 -13.53 -7.36
CA ASP A 61 -6.36 -12.45 -6.38
C ASP A 61 -6.70 -11.10 -7.04
N GLY A 62 -7.36 -10.23 -6.26
CA GLY A 62 -7.58 -8.84 -6.62
C GLY A 62 -6.41 -7.94 -6.20
N LEU A 63 -5.99 -7.03 -7.08
CA LEU A 63 -5.01 -5.99 -6.76
C LEU A 63 -5.35 -4.69 -7.48
N ILE A 64 -5.48 -3.60 -6.72
CA ILE A 64 -5.60 -2.24 -7.25
C ILE A 64 -4.47 -1.36 -6.70
N ILE A 65 -3.88 -0.58 -7.59
CA ILE A 65 -2.86 0.41 -7.25
C ILE A 65 -3.25 1.71 -7.91
N THR A 66 -3.49 2.74 -7.11
CA THR A 66 -3.81 4.08 -7.59
C THR A 66 -2.76 5.07 -7.13
N SER A 67 -2.46 6.06 -7.97
CA SER A 67 -1.84 7.28 -7.49
C SER A 67 -2.92 8.10 -6.79
N ALA A 68 -2.72 8.41 -5.51
CA ALA A 68 -3.63 9.25 -4.76
C ALA A 68 -3.32 10.72 -5.05
N SER A 69 -4.37 11.54 -5.04
CA SER A 69 -4.21 12.99 -4.86
C SER A 69 -3.69 13.26 -3.44
N ARG A 70 -3.27 14.50 -3.12
CA ARG A 70 -2.75 14.82 -1.77
C ARG A 70 -3.84 14.86 -0.69
N GLU A 71 -5.09 14.62 -1.05
CA GLU A 71 -6.24 14.59 -0.13
C GLU A 71 -6.55 13.15 0.27
N ILE A 72 -6.54 12.89 1.57
CA ILE A 72 -6.93 11.62 2.18
C ILE A 72 -7.97 11.95 3.24
N GLU A 73 -9.13 11.30 3.14
CA GLU A 73 -10.18 11.37 4.14
C GLU A 73 -10.38 9.98 4.75
N HIS A 74 -10.55 9.91 6.06
CA HIS A 74 -10.64 8.65 6.79
C HIS A 74 -11.50 8.78 8.06
N GLN A 75 -12.04 7.66 8.54
CA GLN A 75 -12.88 7.62 9.74
C GLN A 75 -12.61 6.35 10.55
N ALA A 76 -12.59 6.48 11.88
CA ALA A 76 -12.53 5.37 12.84
C ALA A 76 -11.37 4.38 12.58
N LEU A 77 -10.15 4.90 12.45
CA LEU A 77 -8.94 4.10 12.29
C LEU A 77 -8.15 4.08 13.59
N ASP A 78 -7.59 2.93 13.92
CA ASP A 78 -6.76 2.73 15.12
C ASP A 78 -5.34 3.31 14.98
N TYR A 79 -4.98 3.77 13.77
CA TYR A 79 -3.65 4.29 13.44
C TYR A 79 -3.63 5.82 13.35
N ASP A 80 -2.55 6.42 13.86
CA ASP A 80 -2.30 7.86 13.72
C ASP A 80 -1.77 8.20 12.32
N ILE A 81 -2.72 8.53 11.43
CA ILE A 81 -2.43 9.00 10.07
C ILE A 81 -1.74 10.37 10.09
N SER A 82 -2.01 11.21 11.09
CA SER A 82 -1.45 12.57 11.17
C SER A 82 0.08 12.52 11.30
N SER A 83 0.60 11.58 12.09
CA SER A 83 2.04 11.33 12.22
C SER A 83 2.68 10.89 10.89
N TRP A 84 2.04 9.97 10.17
CA TRP A 84 2.53 9.52 8.87
C TRP A 84 2.49 10.65 7.83
N GLU A 85 1.40 11.41 7.77
CA GLU A 85 1.28 12.58 6.91
C GLU A 85 2.36 13.64 7.19
N HIS A 86 2.63 13.90 8.47
CA HIS A 86 3.68 14.83 8.86
C HIS A 86 5.06 14.33 8.43
N GLN A 87 5.33 13.02 8.58
CA GLN A 87 6.58 12.40 8.14
C GLN A 87 6.77 12.54 6.62
N ILE A 88 5.73 12.29 5.82
CA ILE A 88 5.84 12.42 4.36
C ILE A 88 5.91 13.88 3.89
N LYS A 89 5.27 14.83 4.59
CA LYS A 89 5.30 16.27 4.26
C LYS A 89 6.60 16.97 4.69
N SER A 90 7.31 16.46 5.70
CA SER A 90 8.56 17.06 6.22
C SER A 90 9.82 16.50 5.56
N LYS A 91 9.76 15.24 5.10
CA LYS A 91 10.92 14.53 4.57
C LYS A 91 11.02 14.62 3.04
N TYR A 92 9.97 15.07 2.36
CA TYR A 92 9.80 15.05 0.91
C TYR A 92 8.98 16.24 0.42
#